data_AF-A0A817JFC0-F1
#
_entry.id   AF-A0A817JFC0-F1
#
_cell.length_a   1.000
_cell.length_b   1.000
_cell.length_c   1.000
_cell.angle_alpha   90.00
_cell.angle_beta   90.00
_cell.angle_gamma   90.00
#
_symmetry.space_group_name_H-M   'P 1'
#
loop_
_entity.id
_entity.type
_entity.pdbx_description
1 polymer ?
#
loop_
_entity_poly.entity_id
_entity_poly.type
_entity_poly.pdbx_seq_one_letter_code
_entity_poly.pdbx_strand_id
1 'polypeptide(L)'
;MDISAPVGTTISQRSDIVTLQEGDDFSAAFQQSAWRPLATASSAPWSISVRINVNRRSDNGLYNNAPVATMMSPILIPVNQLTIINVPVADADGDIIHCRWSTTSNGVDECGGVCPPSSLPSNMTIYPNCTILIIDQTVGNWFAVALMVEDFIDSTSIIPLSSIPVQFLVQIVNQSSCPNPPTIIGPSLEESCIVVVTGQTFISQLFALNNCGSSVTIMDITILAFLGMIRGNITQVNTTTYYIDLSWTPTDSQLGYQVICAMAFDR
;
A
#
# COMPACT_ATOMS: atom_id res chain seq x y z
N MET A 1 -16.99 0.51 -3.03
CA MET A 1 -16.73 0.29 -1.60
C MET A 1 -16.66 -1.21 -1.42
N ASP A 2 -15.48 -1.74 -1.14
CA ASP A 2 -15.32 -3.14 -0.74
C ASP A 2 -15.35 -3.20 0.80
N ILE A 3 -16.03 -4.20 1.33
CA ILE A 3 -16.23 -4.39 2.76
C ILE A 3 -15.94 -5.86 3.07
N SER A 4 -14.92 -6.10 3.90
CA SER A 4 -14.76 -7.41 4.52
C SER A 4 -15.40 -7.38 5.90
N ALA A 5 -16.64 -7.87 5.99
CA ALA A 5 -17.34 -8.00 7.27
C ALA A 5 -16.61 -8.93 8.28
N PRO A 6 -15.98 -10.06 7.86
CA PRO A 6 -15.22 -10.91 8.77
C PRO A 6 -14.02 -10.21 9.43
N VAL A 7 -13.43 -9.22 8.77
CA VAL A 7 -12.21 -8.53 9.21
C VAL A 7 -12.50 -7.08 9.65
N GLY A 8 -13.72 -6.59 9.43
CA GLY A 8 -14.12 -5.23 9.80
C GLY A 8 -13.42 -4.14 8.98
N THR A 9 -12.99 -4.44 7.75
CA THR A 9 -12.31 -3.49 6.88
C THR A 9 -13.30 -2.88 5.88
N THR A 10 -13.13 -1.58 5.61
CA THR A 10 -13.90 -0.86 4.59
C THR A 10 -12.94 -0.06 3.73
N ILE A 11 -13.21 -0.04 2.42
CA ILE A 11 -12.38 0.65 1.45
C ILE A 11 -13.23 1.70 0.73
N SER A 12 -12.72 2.93 0.72
CA SER A 12 -13.32 4.06 0.02
C SER A 12 -12.26 4.82 -0.77
N GLN A 13 -12.67 5.41 -1.88
CA GLN A 13 -11.82 6.24 -2.74
C GLN A 13 -12.56 7.54 -3.02
N ARG A 14 -11.80 8.64 -3.07
CA ARG A 14 -12.24 9.93 -3.59
C ARG A 14 -11.26 10.38 -4.66
N SER A 15 -11.77 11.04 -5.69
CA SER A 15 -11.00 11.71 -6.71
C SER A 15 -11.42 13.19 -6.76
N ASP A 16 -10.48 14.06 -7.05
CA ASP A 16 -10.69 15.47 -7.29
C ASP A 16 -9.91 15.89 -8.54
N ILE A 17 -10.44 16.86 -9.28
CA ILE A 17 -9.80 17.40 -10.48
C ILE A 17 -9.29 18.79 -10.16
N VAL A 18 -7.98 18.99 -10.35
CA VAL A 18 -7.32 20.29 -10.17
C VAL A 18 -6.72 20.72 -11.50
N THR A 19 -6.86 22.00 -11.84
CA THR A 19 -6.23 22.59 -13.02
C THR A 19 -4.92 23.26 -12.62
N LEU A 20 -3.85 22.94 -13.33
CA LEU A 20 -2.48 23.39 -13.07
C LEU A 20 -1.93 24.13 -14.29
N GLN A 21 -1.00 25.04 -14.07
CA GLN A 21 -0.24 25.70 -15.12
C GLN A 21 1.00 24.87 -15.49
N GLU A 22 1.47 25.03 -16.74
CA GLU A 22 2.71 24.38 -17.16
C GLU A 22 3.88 24.89 -16.31
N GLY A 23 4.65 23.95 -15.76
CA GLY A 23 5.79 24.23 -14.89
C GLY A 23 5.47 24.28 -13.40
N ASP A 24 4.22 24.09 -13.00
CA ASP A 24 3.84 24.02 -11.58
C ASP A 24 4.55 22.86 -10.86
N ASP A 25 4.98 23.13 -9.63
CA ASP A 25 5.48 22.16 -8.66
C ASP A 25 4.86 22.52 -7.31
N PHE A 26 3.96 21.67 -6.82
CA PHE A 26 3.19 21.94 -5.63
C PHE A 26 2.92 20.67 -4.84
N SER A 27 2.50 20.86 -3.60
CA SER A 27 2.07 19.77 -2.74
C SER A 27 0.60 19.92 -2.39
N ALA A 28 -0.10 18.80 -2.32
CA ALA A 28 -1.46 18.71 -1.81
C ALA A 28 -1.44 17.78 -0.60
N ALA A 29 -2.15 18.14 0.47
CA ALA A 29 -2.20 17.36 1.69
C ALA A 29 -3.64 17.17 2.18
N PHE A 30 -3.90 16.00 2.75
CA PHE A 30 -5.12 15.73 3.50
C PHE A 30 -4.75 15.44 4.96
N GLN A 31 -5.37 16.18 5.88
CA GLN A 31 -4.98 16.22 7.29
C GLN A 31 -6.20 16.12 8.18
N GLN A 32 -6.06 15.39 9.29
CA GLN A 32 -7.11 15.18 10.28
C GLN A 32 -6.52 14.90 11.66
N SER A 33 -7.41 14.81 12.66
CA SER A 33 -7.05 14.34 14.00
C SER A 33 -6.62 12.87 14.00
N ALA A 34 -6.04 12.42 15.12
CA ALA A 34 -5.56 11.05 15.30
C ALA A 34 -6.57 9.98 14.87
N TRP A 35 -6.12 8.95 14.15
CA TRP A 35 -6.95 7.78 13.85
C TRP A 35 -7.33 7.03 15.12
N ARG A 36 -6.35 6.84 16.01
CA ARG A 36 -6.46 6.13 17.29
C ARG A 36 -5.23 6.42 18.16
N PRO A 37 -5.25 6.05 19.46
CA PRO A 37 -4.05 6.07 20.28
C PRO A 37 -2.98 5.11 19.75
N LEU A 38 -1.74 5.60 19.65
CA LEU A 38 -0.55 4.82 19.29
C LEU A 38 0.33 4.60 20.53
N ALA A 39 1.19 3.59 20.49
CA ALA A 39 2.13 3.29 21.57
C ALA A 39 3.16 4.41 21.79
N THR A 40 3.53 5.11 20.72
CA THR A 40 4.47 6.24 20.73
C THR A 40 3.79 7.59 20.96
N ALA A 41 2.50 7.71 20.61
CA ALA A 41 1.73 8.94 20.76
C ALA A 41 0.22 8.68 20.85
N SER A 42 -0.40 9.08 21.96
CA SER A 42 -1.83 8.78 22.23
C SER A 42 -2.83 9.62 21.42
N SER A 43 -2.39 10.71 20.80
CA SER A 43 -3.25 11.62 20.02
C SER A 43 -2.50 12.27 18.86
N ALA A 44 -1.62 11.53 18.18
CA ALA A 44 -0.88 12.05 17.02
C ALA A 44 -1.83 12.32 15.84
N PRO A 45 -2.00 13.58 15.39
CA PRO A 45 -2.68 13.85 14.13
C PRO A 45 -1.88 13.26 12.97
N TRP A 46 -2.51 13.14 11.81
CA TRP A 46 -1.86 12.63 10.61
C TRP A 46 -2.04 13.60 9.45
N SER A 47 -1.10 13.54 8.52
CA SER A 47 -1.12 14.23 7.25
C SER A 47 -0.73 13.23 6.18
N ILE A 48 -1.37 13.25 5.02
CA ILE A 48 -0.99 12.47 3.84
C ILE A 48 -0.77 13.50 2.73
N SER A 49 0.48 13.74 2.34
CA SER A 49 0.81 14.73 1.33
C SER A 49 1.41 14.11 0.08
N VAL A 50 1.01 14.59 -1.08
CA VAL A 50 1.61 14.27 -2.38
C VAL A 50 2.32 15.50 -2.92
N ARG A 51 3.47 15.31 -3.58
CA ARG A 51 4.11 16.31 -4.41
C ARG A 51 3.82 16.01 -5.88
N ILE A 52 3.27 17.00 -6.57
CA ILE A 52 2.91 16.91 -7.99
C ILE A 52 3.77 17.95 -8.72
N ASN A 53 4.61 17.44 -9.62
CA ASN A 53 5.48 18.24 -10.46
C ASN A 53 5.07 18.04 -11.92
N VAL A 54 4.58 19.10 -12.54
CA VAL A 54 4.20 19.10 -13.96
C VAL A 54 5.23 19.83 -14.82
N ASN A 55 6.49 19.90 -14.37
CA ASN A 55 7.60 20.21 -15.26
C ASN A 55 7.84 19.02 -16.20
N ARG A 56 8.17 19.34 -17.46
CA ARG A 56 8.56 18.32 -18.43
C ARG A 56 9.88 17.69 -18.01
N ARG A 57 9.94 16.37 -18.12
CA ARG A 57 11.14 15.59 -17.81
C ARG A 57 12.29 15.99 -18.74
N SER A 58 13.51 15.99 -18.22
CA SER A 58 14.71 16.40 -18.97
C SER A 58 15.18 15.36 -19.99
N ASP A 59 14.81 14.10 -19.80
CA ASP A 59 15.20 12.96 -20.63
C ASP A 59 14.38 12.81 -21.91
N ASN A 60 13.06 13.05 -21.84
CA ASN A 60 12.13 12.78 -22.94
C ASN A 60 11.16 13.94 -23.26
N GLY A 61 11.12 15.01 -22.45
CA GLY A 61 10.24 16.16 -22.66
C GLY A 61 8.74 15.91 -22.40
N LEU A 62 8.38 14.74 -21.89
CA LEU A 62 7.02 14.37 -21.49
C LEU A 62 6.75 14.78 -20.04
N TYR A 63 5.48 14.74 -19.63
CA TYR A 63 5.13 14.86 -18.22
C TYR A 63 5.36 13.53 -17.52
N ASN A 64 5.71 13.62 -16.24
CA ASN A 64 5.92 12.45 -15.40
C ASN A 64 4.59 11.79 -15.00
N ASN A 65 4.57 10.48 -15.01
CA ASN A 65 3.53 9.65 -14.42
C ASN A 65 4.01 9.21 -13.04
N ALA A 66 3.55 9.89 -11.99
CA ALA A 66 3.90 9.55 -10.61
C ALA A 66 3.66 8.06 -10.31
N PRO A 67 4.46 7.44 -9.43
CA PRO A 67 4.31 6.03 -9.12
C PRO A 67 2.98 5.81 -8.39
N VAL A 68 2.51 4.58 -8.44
CA VAL A 68 1.31 4.13 -7.74
C VAL A 68 1.74 3.14 -6.68
N ALA A 69 1.35 3.40 -5.43
CA ALA A 69 1.61 2.51 -4.30
C ALA A 69 0.36 2.39 -3.43
N THR A 70 0.15 1.21 -2.85
CA THR A 70 -1.05 0.94 -2.05
C THR A 70 -0.77 -0.08 -0.97
N MET A 71 -1.34 0.12 0.23
CA MET A 71 -1.16 -0.77 1.38
C MET A 71 -2.47 -0.93 2.13
N MET A 72 -2.72 -2.13 2.64
CA MET A 72 -3.81 -2.36 3.58
C MET A 72 -3.44 -1.99 5.01
N SER A 73 -4.47 -1.65 5.77
CA SER A 73 -4.38 -1.25 7.17
C SER A 73 -5.54 -1.87 7.96
N PRO A 74 -5.31 -2.40 9.18
CA PRO A 74 -4.00 -2.59 9.80
C PRO A 74 -3.31 -3.87 9.33
N ILE A 75 -1.98 -3.93 9.50
CA ILE A 75 -1.20 -5.17 9.38
C ILE A 75 -0.95 -5.74 10.76
N LEU A 76 -1.22 -7.03 10.94
CA LEU A 76 -1.01 -7.72 12.20
C LEU A 76 0.41 -8.30 12.23
N ILE A 77 1.17 -7.95 13.26
CA ILE A 77 2.57 -8.35 13.45
C ILE A 77 2.66 -9.24 14.69
N PRO A 78 3.11 -10.50 14.58
CA PRO A 78 3.31 -11.35 15.74
C PRO A 78 4.39 -10.77 16.66
N VAL A 79 4.12 -10.77 17.97
CA VAL A 79 5.08 -10.32 18.99
C VAL A 79 6.40 -11.08 18.89
N ASN A 80 7.52 -10.39 19.06
CA ASN A 80 8.89 -10.94 18.97
C ASN A 80 9.25 -11.58 17.62
N GLN A 81 8.50 -11.31 16.55
CA GLN A 81 8.79 -11.83 15.21
C GLN A 81 9.17 -10.69 14.27
N LEU A 82 10.37 -10.79 13.66
CA LEU A 82 10.76 -9.89 12.58
C LEU A 82 9.85 -10.13 11.38
N THR A 83 9.08 -9.11 11.03
CA THR A 83 8.16 -9.15 9.90
C THR A 83 8.69 -8.24 8.80
N ILE A 84 8.77 -8.80 7.59
CA ILE A 84 9.18 -8.10 6.38
C ILE A 84 7.90 -7.70 5.64
N ILE A 85 7.74 -6.41 5.38
CA ILE A 85 6.61 -5.87 4.62
C ILE A 85 7.19 -5.25 3.34
N ASN A 86 6.74 -5.73 2.19
CA ASN A 86 7.05 -5.12 0.90
C ASN A 86 5.87 -4.25 0.49
N VAL A 87 6.13 -2.96 0.29
CA VAL A 87 5.12 -2.05 -0.26
C VAL A 87 5.03 -2.29 -1.77
N PRO A 88 3.87 -2.68 -2.32
CA PRO A 88 3.72 -2.83 -3.75
C PRO A 88 3.72 -1.44 -4.40
N VAL A 89 4.64 -1.26 -5.34
CA VAL A 89 4.81 -0.03 -6.12
C VAL A 89 4.83 -0.40 -7.59
N ALA A 90 4.22 0.45 -8.42
CA ALA A 90 4.35 0.39 -9.87
C ALA A 90 4.63 1.80 -10.40
N ASP A 91 5.45 1.87 -11.44
CA ASP A 91 5.78 3.11 -12.12
C ASP A 91 5.52 2.95 -13.63
N ALA A 92 4.93 3.98 -14.24
CA ALA A 92 4.52 3.90 -15.64
C ALA A 92 5.62 4.30 -16.63
N ASP A 93 6.58 5.10 -16.17
CA ASP A 93 7.66 5.63 -16.99
C ASP A 93 8.92 4.76 -16.91
N GLY A 94 8.95 3.79 -15.97
CA GLY A 94 10.08 2.89 -15.75
C GLY A 94 11.17 3.53 -14.89
N ASP A 95 10.79 4.49 -14.05
CA ASP A 95 11.70 5.25 -13.20
C ASP A 95 12.27 4.41 -12.06
N ILE A 96 13.38 4.88 -11.49
CA ILE A 96 13.95 4.30 -10.29
C ILE A 96 13.11 4.69 -9.09
N ILE A 97 12.61 3.70 -8.36
CA ILE A 97 11.82 3.91 -7.15
C ILE A 97 12.71 3.88 -5.91
N HIS A 98 12.55 4.89 -5.07
CA HIS A 98 13.05 4.87 -3.70
C HIS A 98 11.95 5.16 -2.68
N CYS A 99 11.97 4.42 -1.59
CA CYS A 99 11.16 4.68 -0.41
C CYS A 99 11.98 5.26 0.73
N ARG A 100 11.36 6.18 1.48
CA ARG A 100 11.90 6.75 2.72
C ARG A 100 10.80 7.01 3.73
N TRP A 101 11.17 7.21 4.99
CA TRP A 101 10.23 7.72 5.97
C TRP A 101 9.71 9.10 5.59
N SER A 102 8.43 9.35 5.87
CA SER A 102 7.84 10.68 5.76
C SER A 102 8.45 11.64 6.78
N THR A 103 8.52 12.92 6.45
CA THR A 103 9.11 13.97 7.28
C THR A 103 8.27 15.25 7.29
N THR A 104 8.55 16.12 8.25
CA THR A 104 8.08 17.53 8.25
C THR A 104 9.21 18.53 7.98
N SER A 105 10.45 18.04 7.82
CA SER A 105 11.65 18.88 7.74
C SER A 105 11.93 19.47 6.36
N ASN A 106 11.21 19.04 5.32
CA ASN A 106 11.39 19.49 3.94
C ASN A 106 10.44 20.65 3.54
N GLY A 107 9.76 21.26 4.52
CA GLY A 107 8.81 22.36 4.29
C GLY A 107 7.39 21.91 3.93
N VAL A 108 7.15 20.59 3.82
CA VAL A 108 5.84 19.97 3.65
C VAL A 108 5.57 19.08 4.87
N ASP A 109 4.35 19.13 5.40
CA ASP A 109 3.95 18.23 6.47
C ASP A 109 3.46 16.90 5.88
N GLU A 110 4.36 15.92 5.74
CA GLU A 110 4.04 14.65 5.06
C GLU A 110 3.32 13.63 5.95
N CYS A 111 3.31 13.83 7.27
CA CYS A 111 2.87 12.81 8.24
C CYS A 111 2.30 13.36 9.56
N GLY A 112 2.25 14.67 9.77
CA GLY A 112 1.73 15.28 10.98
C GLY A 112 2.49 14.82 12.22
N GLY A 113 1.75 14.28 13.20
CA GLY A 113 2.31 13.73 14.44
C GLY A 113 2.80 12.28 14.31
N VAL A 114 2.65 11.64 13.15
CA VAL A 114 3.05 10.23 12.95
C VAL A 114 4.33 10.07 12.13
N CYS A 115 5.17 11.10 12.07
CA CYS A 115 6.45 11.06 11.38
C CYS A 115 7.52 10.22 12.11
N PRO A 116 8.18 9.27 11.45
CA PRO A 116 9.36 8.62 12.00
C PRO A 116 10.53 9.61 12.17
N PRO A 117 11.49 9.34 13.07
CA PRO A 117 11.58 8.14 13.92
C PRO A 117 10.74 8.23 15.20
N SER A 118 10.17 9.38 15.57
CA SER A 118 9.47 9.52 16.86
C SER A 118 8.15 8.75 16.93
N SER A 119 7.49 8.53 15.80
CA SER A 119 6.25 7.75 15.73
C SER A 119 6.46 6.23 15.75
N LEU A 120 7.70 5.75 15.57
CA LEU A 120 8.04 4.32 15.49
C LEU A 120 9.11 3.94 16.54
N PRO A 121 9.14 2.68 16.99
CA PRO A 121 10.28 2.13 17.72
C PRO A 121 11.59 2.23 16.93
N SER A 122 12.71 2.39 17.64
CA SER A 122 14.04 2.62 17.03
C SER A 122 14.59 1.44 16.21
N ASN A 123 13.97 0.27 16.32
CA ASN A 123 14.34 -0.96 15.61
C ASN A 123 13.54 -1.18 14.32
N MET A 124 12.62 -0.28 13.97
CA MET A 124 11.93 -0.31 12.68
C MET A 124 12.78 0.38 11.60
N THR A 125 12.89 -0.25 10.44
CA THR A 125 13.75 0.22 9.33
C THR A 125 12.98 0.16 8.02
N ILE A 126 13.23 1.14 7.15
CA ILE A 126 12.82 1.12 5.75
C ILE A 126 14.05 1.13 4.85
N TYR A 127 14.00 0.36 3.76
CA TYR A 127 15.01 0.34 2.72
C TYR A 127 14.53 1.09 1.47
N PRO A 128 15.44 1.61 0.63
CA PRO A 128 15.08 2.29 -0.61
C PRO A 128 14.21 1.45 -1.55
N ASN A 129 14.35 0.13 -1.57
CA ASN A 129 13.50 -0.77 -2.36
C ASN A 129 12.09 -0.99 -1.79
N CYS A 130 11.63 -0.12 -0.89
CA CYS A 130 10.29 -0.17 -0.29
C CYS A 130 10.02 -1.41 0.57
N THR A 131 11.08 -2.05 1.07
CA THR A 131 11.00 -3.09 2.10
C THR A 131 11.09 -2.46 3.50
N ILE A 132 10.18 -2.87 4.38
CA ILE A 132 10.10 -2.42 5.78
C ILE A 132 10.35 -3.62 6.69
N LEU A 133 11.17 -3.41 7.72
CA LEU A 133 11.41 -4.36 8.79
C LEU A 133 10.75 -3.87 10.07
N ILE A 134 9.86 -4.69 10.64
CA ILE A 134 9.13 -4.39 11.87
C ILE A 134 9.27 -5.53 12.87
N ILE A 135 9.57 -5.19 14.11
CA ILE A 135 9.53 -6.09 15.26
C ILE A 135 9.21 -5.31 16.53
N ASP A 136 8.36 -5.86 17.39
CA ASP A 136 8.04 -5.29 18.69
C ASP A 136 7.77 -6.40 19.71
N GLN A 137 7.91 -6.09 20.99
CA GLN A 137 7.86 -7.06 22.08
C GLN A 137 6.58 -6.94 22.93
N THR A 138 5.72 -5.96 22.65
CA THR A 138 4.55 -5.65 23.48
C THR A 138 3.26 -5.84 22.70
N VAL A 139 2.54 -6.91 23.04
CA VAL A 139 1.22 -7.20 22.47
C VAL A 139 0.25 -6.04 22.76
N GLY A 140 -0.54 -5.68 21.76
CA GLY A 140 -1.51 -4.58 21.85
C GLY A 140 -0.92 -3.23 21.49
N ASN A 141 0.39 -3.11 21.25
CA ASN A 141 0.96 -1.90 20.68
C ASN A 141 0.42 -1.64 19.28
N TRP A 142 0.19 -0.35 19.01
CA TRP A 142 -0.19 0.14 17.70
C TRP A 142 0.79 1.21 17.25
N PHE A 143 1.22 1.13 16.00
CA PHE A 143 2.09 2.11 15.39
C PHE A 143 1.51 2.57 14.06
N ALA A 144 1.80 3.82 13.72
CA ALA A 144 1.50 4.37 12.40
C ALA A 144 2.79 4.38 11.59
N VAL A 145 2.77 3.68 10.46
CA VAL A 145 3.85 3.66 9.50
C VAL A 145 3.53 4.70 8.44
N ALA A 146 4.41 5.69 8.27
CA ALA A 146 4.27 6.74 7.27
C ALA A 146 5.54 6.87 6.44
N LEU A 147 5.41 6.65 5.14
CA LEU A 147 6.51 6.69 4.18
C LEU A 147 6.12 7.44 2.90
N MET A 148 7.15 7.87 2.18
CA MET A 148 7.05 8.42 0.84
C MET A 148 7.64 7.43 -0.15
N VAL A 149 6.94 7.26 -1.27
CA VAL A 149 7.44 6.56 -2.47
C VAL A 149 7.77 7.63 -3.49
N GLU A 150 9.01 7.62 -3.97
CA GLU A 150 9.58 8.64 -4.82
C GLU A 150 10.15 8.00 -6.08
N ASP A 151 9.94 8.64 -7.21
CA ASP A 151 10.45 8.24 -8.53
C ASP A 151 11.57 9.18 -8.99
N PHE A 152 12.54 8.59 -9.68
CA PHE A 152 13.75 9.26 -10.13
C PHE A 152 14.05 8.84 -11.57
N ILE A 153 14.37 9.83 -12.42
CA ILE A 153 14.72 9.60 -13.84
C ILE A 153 15.79 8.51 -13.98
N ASP A 154 16.79 8.54 -13.10
CA ASP A 154 17.88 7.57 -13.11
C ASP A 154 18.51 7.38 -11.71
N SER A 155 19.44 6.42 -11.60
CA SER A 155 20.12 6.08 -10.34
C SER A 155 21.04 7.18 -9.79
N THR A 156 21.29 8.25 -10.55
CA THR A 156 22.14 9.38 -10.13
C THR A 156 21.33 10.59 -9.68
N SER A 157 20.03 10.60 -9.97
CA SER A 157 19.12 11.67 -9.62
C SER A 157 18.91 11.74 -8.11
N ILE A 158 19.02 12.96 -7.56
CA ILE A 158 18.83 13.23 -6.12
C ILE A 158 17.57 14.04 -5.83
N ILE A 159 16.87 14.49 -6.86
CA ILE A 159 15.60 15.19 -6.76
C ILE A 159 14.55 14.26 -7.36
N PRO A 160 13.53 13.88 -6.60
CA PRO A 160 12.46 13.05 -7.13
C PRO A 160 11.58 13.86 -8.07
N LEU A 161 11.06 13.20 -9.11
CA LEU A 161 10.09 13.79 -10.03
C LEU A 161 8.77 14.05 -9.29
N SER A 162 8.32 13.06 -8.54
CA SER A 162 7.11 13.09 -7.74
C SER A 162 7.31 12.35 -6.41
N SER A 163 6.37 12.54 -5.48
CA SER A 163 6.45 11.89 -4.17
C SER A 163 5.04 11.58 -3.70
N ILE A 164 4.71 10.30 -3.60
CA ILE A 164 3.39 9.84 -3.14
C ILE A 164 3.47 9.27 -1.73
N PRO A 165 2.46 9.53 -0.88
CA PRO A 165 2.46 9.03 0.48
C PRO A 165 1.84 7.62 0.58
N VAL A 166 2.39 6.78 1.45
CA VAL A 166 1.77 5.53 1.89
C VAL A 166 1.72 5.54 3.42
N GLN A 167 0.53 5.40 3.98
CA GLN A 167 0.33 5.34 5.42
C GLN A 167 -0.61 4.21 5.82
N PHE A 168 -0.21 3.43 6.82
CA PHE A 168 -1.00 2.34 7.35
C PHE A 168 -0.67 2.10 8.83
N LEU A 169 -1.55 1.38 9.51
CA LEU A 169 -1.36 0.99 10.91
C LEU A 169 -0.78 -0.41 10.99
N VAL A 170 0.03 -0.64 12.01
CA VAL A 170 0.44 -1.97 12.43
C VAL A 170 0.01 -2.23 13.85
N GLN A 171 -0.44 -3.45 14.13
CA GLN A 171 -0.81 -3.90 15.47
C GLN A 171 0.02 -5.11 15.86
N ILE A 172 0.59 -5.06 17.06
CA ILE A 172 1.32 -6.20 17.64
C ILE A 172 0.31 -7.16 18.26
N VAL A 173 0.32 -8.41 17.83
CA VAL A 173 -0.61 -9.45 18.26
C VAL A 173 0.13 -10.62 18.89
N ASN A 174 -0.60 -11.45 19.64
CA ASN A 174 -0.04 -12.72 20.11
C ASN A 174 0.35 -13.58 18.90
N GLN A 175 1.43 -14.35 19.06
CA GLN A 175 1.80 -15.34 18.07
C GLN A 175 0.70 -16.41 17.99
N SER A 176 0.24 -16.67 16.78
CA SER A 176 -0.70 -17.75 16.47
C SER A 176 -0.02 -19.12 16.64
N SER A 177 -0.83 -20.16 16.82
CA SER A 177 -0.36 -21.55 16.81
C SER A 177 0.32 -21.93 15.49
N CYS A 178 -0.07 -21.26 14.40
CA CYS A 178 0.66 -21.28 13.15
C CYS A 178 1.48 -20.00 12.96
N PRO A 179 2.82 -20.08 12.86
CA PRO A 179 3.67 -18.90 12.70
C PRO A 179 3.78 -18.41 11.25
N ASN A 180 3.27 -19.18 10.28
CA ASN A 180 3.39 -18.87 8.85
C ASN A 180 2.10 -18.22 8.36
N PRO A 181 2.09 -16.92 8.04
CA PRO A 181 0.90 -16.26 7.51
C PRO A 181 0.51 -16.84 6.15
N PRO A 182 -0.75 -16.67 5.71
CA PRO A 182 -1.18 -17.10 4.38
C PRO A 182 -0.35 -16.45 3.27
N THR A 183 -0.13 -17.18 2.18
CA THR A 183 0.55 -16.65 0.98
C THR A 183 -0.47 -16.32 -0.09
N ILE A 184 -0.46 -15.08 -0.57
CA ILE A 184 -1.24 -14.69 -1.76
C ILE A 184 -0.51 -15.19 -3.01
N ILE A 185 -1.26 -15.79 -3.94
CA ILE A 185 -0.79 -16.29 -5.24
C ILE A 185 -1.68 -15.68 -6.31
N GLY A 186 -1.09 -15.11 -7.36
CA GLY A 186 -1.81 -14.34 -8.35
C GLY A 186 -0.99 -14.15 -9.62
N PRO A 187 -1.64 -13.74 -10.72
CA PRO A 187 -1.02 -13.70 -12.04
C PRO A 187 0.07 -12.63 -12.22
N SER A 188 0.14 -11.62 -11.34
CA SER A 188 1.04 -10.46 -11.45
C SER A 188 1.89 -10.23 -10.20
N LEU A 189 2.17 -11.28 -9.41
CA LEU A 189 2.89 -11.12 -8.12
C LEU A 189 4.41 -10.97 -8.25
N GLU A 190 4.98 -11.21 -9.43
CA GLU A 190 6.42 -11.09 -9.69
C GLU A 190 6.75 -9.89 -10.60
N GLU A 191 6.18 -8.72 -10.29
CA GLU A 191 6.43 -7.47 -11.04
C GLU A 191 6.00 -7.51 -12.53
N SER A 192 5.26 -8.55 -12.93
CA SER A 192 4.73 -8.69 -14.29
C SER A 192 3.38 -7.98 -14.42
N CYS A 193 3.31 -6.98 -15.29
CA CYS A 193 2.07 -6.26 -15.55
C CYS A 193 1.16 -7.04 -16.50
N ILE A 194 -0.14 -7.04 -16.21
CA ILE A 194 -1.15 -7.62 -17.10
C ILE A 194 -1.75 -6.52 -17.94
N VAL A 195 -1.65 -6.65 -19.26
CA VAL A 195 -2.27 -5.70 -20.19
C VAL A 195 -3.79 -5.94 -20.21
N VAL A 196 -4.55 -4.91 -19.87
CA VAL A 196 -6.01 -4.91 -19.94
C VAL A 196 -6.47 -3.84 -20.92
N VAL A 197 -7.44 -4.18 -21.77
CA VAL A 197 -7.94 -3.31 -22.85
C VAL A 197 -9.22 -2.58 -22.40
N THR A 198 -9.32 -1.28 -22.70
CA THR A 198 -10.53 -0.51 -22.39
C THR A 198 -11.76 -1.08 -23.09
N GLY A 199 -12.90 -1.08 -22.39
CA GLY A 199 -14.16 -1.65 -22.86
C GLY A 199 -14.24 -3.18 -22.89
N GLN A 200 -13.16 -3.90 -22.59
CA GLN A 200 -13.14 -5.36 -22.48
C GLN A 200 -13.16 -5.79 -21.01
N THR A 201 -13.97 -6.80 -20.68
CA THR A 201 -14.00 -7.33 -19.32
C THR A 201 -12.79 -8.22 -19.08
N PHE A 202 -11.89 -7.78 -18.21
CA PHE A 202 -10.85 -8.58 -17.61
C PHE A 202 -11.43 -9.47 -16.52
N ILE A 203 -11.00 -10.72 -16.48
CA ILE A 203 -11.35 -11.68 -15.43
C ILE A 203 -10.06 -12.40 -15.00
N SER A 204 -9.88 -12.53 -13.69
CA SER A 204 -8.75 -13.24 -13.11
C SER A 204 -9.12 -13.87 -11.78
N GLN A 205 -8.31 -14.81 -11.31
CA GLN A 205 -8.45 -15.40 -9.99
C GLN A 205 -7.26 -14.99 -9.12
N LEU A 206 -7.54 -14.69 -7.86
CA LEU A 206 -6.52 -14.48 -6.84
C LEU A 206 -6.63 -15.59 -5.81
N PHE A 207 -5.54 -16.31 -5.61
CA PHE A 207 -5.46 -17.45 -4.72
C PHE A 207 -4.82 -17.06 -3.39
N ALA A 208 -5.16 -17.80 -2.34
CA ALA A 208 -4.48 -17.77 -1.08
C ALA A 208 -4.19 -19.19 -0.60
N LEU A 209 -2.95 -19.40 -0.18
CA LEU A 209 -2.46 -20.66 0.37
C LEU A 209 -2.35 -20.56 1.89
N ASN A 210 -3.00 -21.49 2.57
CA ASN A 210 -2.84 -21.71 4.00
C ASN A 210 -1.57 -22.54 4.25
N ASN A 211 -0.61 -21.92 4.95
CA ASN A 211 0.70 -22.50 5.25
C ASN A 211 0.75 -23.31 6.54
N CYS A 212 -0.40 -23.51 7.19
CA CYS A 212 -0.56 -24.09 8.51
C CYS A 212 -1.21 -25.48 8.49
N GLY A 213 -1.60 -25.96 7.32
CA GLY A 213 -2.33 -27.22 7.16
C GLY A 213 -3.81 -27.14 7.54
N SER A 214 -4.47 -28.29 7.63
CA SER A 214 -5.93 -28.40 7.69
C SER A 214 -6.59 -27.92 9.00
N SER A 215 -5.82 -27.54 10.02
CA SER A 215 -6.36 -27.02 11.29
C SER A 215 -6.68 -25.54 11.26
N VAL A 216 -6.29 -24.84 10.19
CA VAL A 216 -6.49 -23.41 9.98
C VAL A 216 -7.32 -23.22 8.71
N THR A 217 -8.19 -22.21 8.69
CA THR A 217 -9.06 -21.92 7.54
C THR A 217 -8.87 -20.48 7.10
N ILE A 218 -8.73 -20.25 5.80
CA ILE A 218 -8.76 -18.89 5.24
C ILE A 218 -10.22 -18.42 5.30
N MET A 219 -10.44 -17.39 6.11
CA MET A 219 -11.75 -16.80 6.33
C MET A 219 -12.11 -15.82 5.22
N ASP A 220 -11.12 -15.10 4.69
CA ASP A 220 -11.34 -14.11 3.64
C ASP A 220 -10.07 -13.81 2.86
N ILE A 221 -10.23 -13.37 1.61
CA ILE A 221 -9.18 -12.74 0.79
C ILE A 221 -9.66 -11.34 0.46
N THR A 222 -9.17 -10.33 1.17
CA THR A 222 -9.55 -8.92 0.96
C THR A 222 -8.62 -8.28 -0.07
N ILE A 223 -9.18 -7.37 -0.89
CA ILE A 223 -8.40 -6.57 -1.84
C ILE A 223 -8.61 -5.08 -1.58
N LEU A 224 -7.55 -4.30 -1.81
CA LEU A 224 -7.61 -2.86 -1.98
C LEU A 224 -7.31 -2.56 -3.45
N ALA A 225 -8.33 -2.14 -4.18
CA ALA A 225 -8.29 -1.93 -5.62
C ALA A 225 -8.83 -0.55 -6.01
N PHE A 226 -8.50 -0.13 -7.22
CA PHE A 226 -9.04 1.03 -7.91
C PHE A 226 -10.53 0.88 -8.23
N LEU A 227 -11.17 1.99 -8.62
CA LEU A 227 -12.60 2.05 -8.91
C LEU A 227 -13.04 1.07 -10.02
N GLY A 228 -14.14 0.36 -9.79
CA GLY A 228 -14.74 -0.52 -10.80
C GLY A 228 -14.22 -1.96 -10.79
N MET A 229 -13.20 -2.29 -9.99
CA MET A 229 -12.84 -3.68 -9.71
C MET A 229 -13.96 -4.35 -8.91
N ILE A 230 -14.40 -5.51 -9.38
CA ILE A 230 -15.44 -6.34 -8.77
C ILE A 230 -14.78 -7.59 -8.20
N ARG A 231 -15.02 -7.82 -6.92
CA ARG A 231 -14.57 -8.98 -6.16
C ARG A 231 -15.71 -10.00 -6.01
N GLY A 232 -15.44 -11.25 -6.35
CA GLY A 232 -16.32 -12.39 -6.11
C GLY A 232 -16.22 -12.94 -4.68
N ASN A 233 -17.04 -13.95 -4.39
CA ASN A 233 -17.00 -14.63 -3.09
C ASN A 233 -15.77 -15.55 -3.00
N ILE A 234 -15.28 -15.74 -1.78
CA ILE A 234 -14.23 -16.73 -1.50
C ILE A 234 -14.75 -18.15 -1.79
N THR A 235 -13.93 -18.92 -2.50
CA THR A 235 -14.21 -20.32 -2.84
C THR A 235 -13.03 -21.18 -2.41
N GLN A 236 -13.34 -22.27 -1.70
CA GLN A 236 -12.34 -23.26 -1.31
C GLN A 236 -12.09 -24.24 -2.47
N VAL A 237 -10.82 -24.39 -2.88
CA VAL A 237 -10.41 -25.39 -3.89
C VAL A 237 -10.16 -26.74 -3.21
N ASN A 238 -9.43 -26.70 -2.10
CA ASN A 238 -9.05 -27.87 -1.31
C ASN A 238 -8.79 -27.43 0.15
N THR A 239 -8.24 -28.32 0.97
CA THR A 239 -8.02 -28.05 2.41
C THR A 239 -7.10 -26.87 2.70
N THR A 240 -6.20 -26.49 1.79
CA THR A 240 -5.22 -25.42 1.99
C THR A 240 -5.35 -24.26 1.02
N THR A 241 -6.09 -24.41 -0.08
CA THR A 241 -6.13 -23.43 -1.17
C THR A 241 -7.51 -22.84 -1.35
N TYR A 242 -7.57 -21.51 -1.41
CA TYR A 242 -8.78 -20.71 -1.59
C TYR A 242 -8.56 -19.70 -2.71
N TYR A 243 -9.63 -19.23 -3.35
CA TYR A 243 -9.53 -18.14 -4.31
C TYR A 243 -10.75 -17.22 -4.26
N ILE A 244 -10.57 -16.03 -4.83
CA ILE A 244 -11.64 -15.12 -5.22
C ILE A 244 -11.53 -14.83 -6.72
N ASP A 245 -12.67 -14.62 -7.37
CA ASP A 245 -12.70 -14.09 -8.73
C ASP A 245 -12.61 -12.57 -8.69
N LEU A 246 -11.84 -12.01 -9.62
CA LEU A 246 -11.70 -10.58 -9.87
C LEU A 246 -12.24 -10.31 -11.27
N SER A 247 -13.03 -9.25 -11.42
CA SER A 247 -13.46 -8.79 -12.74
C SER A 247 -13.47 -7.27 -12.83
N TRP A 248 -13.10 -6.74 -13.99
CA TRP A 248 -13.05 -5.30 -14.22
C TRP A 248 -13.21 -5.00 -15.70
N THR A 249 -13.96 -3.94 -16.02
CA THR A 249 -14.07 -3.41 -17.39
C THR A 249 -13.55 -1.97 -17.37
N PRO A 250 -12.35 -1.69 -17.90
CA PRO A 250 -11.78 -0.35 -17.87
C PRO A 250 -12.55 0.61 -18.77
N THR A 251 -12.51 1.87 -18.39
CA THR A 251 -12.92 3.00 -19.24
C THR A 251 -11.69 3.82 -19.65
N ASP A 252 -11.84 4.70 -20.65
CA ASP A 252 -10.73 5.56 -21.10
C ASP A 252 -10.21 6.49 -19.99
N SER A 253 -11.05 6.83 -19.00
CA SER A 253 -10.62 7.58 -17.81
C SER A 253 -9.70 6.81 -16.85
N GLN A 254 -9.48 5.51 -17.10
CA GLN A 254 -8.67 4.62 -16.26
C GLN A 254 -7.42 4.10 -16.97
N LEU A 255 -7.05 4.73 -18.09
CA LEU A 255 -5.78 4.46 -18.77
C LEU A 255 -4.60 4.74 -17.83
N GLY A 256 -3.60 3.87 -17.88
CA GLY A 256 -2.43 3.90 -17.02
C GLY A 256 -2.32 2.65 -16.14
N TYR A 257 -1.35 2.67 -15.22
CA TYR A 257 -1.09 1.55 -14.32
C TYR A 257 -2.15 1.49 -13.21
N GLN A 258 -2.55 0.27 -12.90
CA GLN A 258 -3.55 0.00 -11.88
C GLN A 258 -2.98 -1.06 -10.93
N VAL A 259 -2.91 -0.74 -9.63
CA VAL A 259 -2.33 -1.63 -8.60
C VAL A 259 -3.43 -2.11 -7.67
N ILE A 260 -3.37 -3.39 -7.32
CA ILE A 260 -4.25 -4.01 -6.31
C ILE A 260 -3.36 -4.55 -5.19
N CYS A 261 -3.69 -4.24 -3.94
CA CYS A 261 -3.13 -4.91 -2.78
C CYS A 261 -4.08 -6.03 -2.34
N ALA A 262 -3.56 -7.16 -1.88
CA ALA A 262 -4.39 -8.26 -1.39
C ALA A 262 -3.79 -8.96 -0.18
N MET A 263 -4.66 -9.48 0.70
CA MET A 263 -4.30 -10.06 1.98
C MET A 263 -5.34 -11.12 2.32
N ALA A 264 -4.84 -12.26 2.77
CA ALA A 264 -5.64 -13.35 3.23
C ALA A 264 -5.61 -13.39 4.75
N PHE A 265 -6.78 -13.66 5.33
CA PHE A 265 -6.97 -13.73 6.77
C PHE A 265 -7.36 -15.15 7.14
N ASP A 266 -6.65 -15.71 8.12
CA ASP A 266 -6.88 -17.05 8.62
C ASP A 266 -7.31 -17.06 10.09
N ARG A 267 -7.86 -18.20 10.52
CA ARG A 267 -8.18 -18.53 11.91
C ARG A 267 -7.93 -20.00 12.20
#